data_AF-A0A8X8IAW3-F1
#
_entry.id   AF-A0A8X8IAW3-F1
#
_cell.length_a   1.000
_cell.length_b   1.000
_cell.length_c   1.000
_cell.angle_alpha   90.00
_cell.angle_beta   90.00
_cell.angle_gamma   90.00
#
_symmetry.space_group_name_H-M   'P 1'
#
loop_
_entity.id
_entity.type
_entity.pdbx_description
1 polymer ?
#
loop_
_entity_poly.entity_id
_entity_poly.type
_entity_poly.pdbx_seq_one_letter_code
_entity_poly.pdbx_strand_id
1 'polypeptide(L)'
;MAMTHMRNLKSGLAGLQAANGPLGQNSSFRHLSRLSIHMTQHVLPVAGQSSSQGLHPPPVLAVLVSSTVDTDPPFGELNLFLQEVIYCAAERHMIAYVVTLPALVSLSPPIAGWTYHNGKWHQAHFPVPNVVYNRIPSRKIEHSSVYQRLKQTLQERNIYLFNQTFLNKWLVHHHLSMADELKPFLPETHRFDGKASLAMMLSKYPTVFLKPIHGSLGRGIYKLNRLGEGFTSVYSTLNGEIVKSFPRFKSLVVYLSKRINKNNYIIQEGIPILQLKGRPVDFRALMQKNRQGKWSVTSMVARIGAENRFVSNISRGGEVAKLVETLQKCQIPEIKQIRRSMITIAKRVCQVIDQSLDDHFGELGVDLALTHSGRIYILEVNSKPSKTDHTLLSNNQETKGRPSVHRLLDYCLYLIMYNK
;
A
#
# COMPACT_ATOMS: atom_id res chain seq x y z
N MET A 1 -44.08 -21.38 22.57
CA MET A 1 -45.53 -21.66 22.64
C MET A 1 -46.24 -20.36 22.32
N ALA A 2 -46.57 -20.16 21.04
CA ALA A 2 -47.89 -20.43 20.46
C ALA A 2 -48.84 -19.23 20.74
N MET A 3 -49.13 -18.40 19.73
CA MET A 3 -50.33 -18.49 18.84
C MET A 3 -51.61 -18.11 19.64
N THR A 4 -52.55 -17.26 19.23
CA THR A 4 -53.05 -16.82 17.92
C THR A 4 -54.13 -15.75 18.21
N HIS A 5 -54.36 -14.78 17.31
CA HIS A 5 -55.72 -14.53 16.81
C HIS A 5 -55.69 -13.78 15.47
N MET A 6 -56.61 -14.19 14.60
CA MET A 6 -56.61 -14.05 13.15
C MET A 6 -58.08 -13.84 12.74
N ARG A 7 -58.29 -13.25 11.54
CA ARG A 7 -59.52 -13.26 10.67
C ARG A 7 -60.53 -12.12 10.92
N ASN A 8 -61.20 -11.54 9.91
CA ASN A 8 -61.29 -11.75 8.45
C ASN A 8 -62.13 -10.63 7.76
N LEU A 9 -62.17 -10.69 6.41
CA LEU A 9 -63.09 -10.10 5.37
C LEU A 9 -62.43 -8.98 4.53
N LYS A 10 -62.02 -9.11 3.24
CA LYS A 10 -62.65 -9.59 1.97
C LYS A 10 -64.04 -8.95 1.74
N SER A 11 -64.41 -8.31 0.61
CA SER A 11 -64.05 -8.45 -0.81
C SER A 11 -64.72 -7.32 -1.65
N GLY A 12 -64.21 -7.02 -2.86
CA GLY A 12 -64.94 -6.32 -3.93
C GLY A 12 -64.09 -6.24 -5.21
N LEU A 13 -64.57 -6.85 -6.30
CA LEU A 13 -63.85 -7.17 -7.55
C LEU A 13 -64.71 -6.74 -8.76
N ALA A 14 -64.04 -6.50 -9.89
CA ALA A 14 -64.54 -6.36 -11.28
C ALA A 14 -65.15 -4.98 -11.65
N GLY A 15 -64.90 -4.37 -12.81
CA GLY A 15 -64.17 -4.75 -14.03
C GLY A 15 -64.85 -4.06 -15.23
N LEU A 16 -64.11 -3.60 -16.25
CA LEU A 16 -64.49 -3.63 -17.68
C LEU A 16 -63.41 -3.04 -18.61
N GLN A 17 -63.33 -3.65 -19.79
CA GLN A 17 -62.29 -3.60 -20.82
C GLN A 17 -62.56 -2.61 -21.96
N ALA A 18 -61.46 -2.16 -22.59
CA ALA A 18 -61.14 -2.02 -24.02
C ALA A 18 -62.16 -1.52 -25.07
N ALA A 19 -61.70 -0.61 -25.95
CA ALA A 19 -61.92 -0.66 -27.40
C ALA A 19 -60.89 0.20 -28.18
N ASN A 20 -60.57 -0.25 -29.40
CA ASN A 20 -59.45 0.09 -30.29
C ASN A 20 -59.66 1.26 -31.27
N GLY A 21 -58.56 2.01 -31.56
CA GLY A 21 -58.09 2.55 -32.88
C GLY A 21 -58.97 3.48 -33.74
N PRO A 22 -58.47 4.08 -34.86
CA PRO A 22 -57.16 3.88 -35.52
C PRO A 22 -56.42 5.14 -36.10
N LEU A 23 -55.20 4.91 -36.59
CA LEU A 23 -54.45 5.54 -37.72
C LEU A 23 -53.94 7.00 -37.66
N GLY A 24 -52.62 7.15 -37.82
CA GLY A 24 -51.95 8.40 -38.21
C GLY A 24 -50.42 8.24 -38.27
N GLN A 25 -49.87 8.03 -39.46
CA GLN A 25 -48.46 7.82 -39.78
C GLN A 25 -47.59 9.06 -39.47
N ASN A 26 -46.37 8.86 -38.97
CA ASN A 26 -45.19 9.52 -39.54
C ASN A 26 -43.88 8.83 -39.14
N SER A 27 -43.21 8.37 -40.18
CA SER A 27 -41.88 7.76 -40.25
C SER A 27 -40.76 8.78 -40.08
N SER A 28 -39.68 8.38 -39.41
CA SER A 28 -38.31 8.35 -39.98
C SER A 28 -37.29 7.79 -38.99
N PHE A 29 -37.14 6.47 -39.02
CA PHE A 29 -35.88 5.79 -38.71
C PHE A 29 -34.89 6.09 -39.84
N ARG A 30 -33.68 6.55 -39.50
CA ARG A 30 -32.37 6.28 -40.16
C ARG A 30 -31.42 7.44 -39.87
N HIS A 31 -30.56 7.25 -38.88
CA HIS A 31 -29.12 7.52 -38.97
C HIS A 31 -28.53 7.31 -37.58
N LEU A 32 -27.71 6.27 -37.43
CA LEU A 32 -26.49 6.19 -36.62
C LEU A 32 -26.00 4.74 -36.64
N SER A 33 -25.80 4.22 -37.85
CA SER A 33 -24.95 3.06 -38.12
C SER A 33 -23.80 3.58 -38.97
N ARG A 34 -22.72 4.01 -38.32
CA ARG A 34 -21.35 4.16 -38.86
C ARG A 34 -20.50 4.89 -37.82
N LEU A 35 -19.90 4.11 -36.92
CA LEU A 35 -18.59 4.39 -36.35
C LEU A 35 -17.98 3.02 -36.05
N SER A 36 -17.66 2.32 -37.15
CA SER A 36 -16.80 1.15 -37.15
C SER A 36 -15.41 1.64 -36.77
N ILE A 37 -15.14 1.76 -35.47
CA ILE A 37 -13.79 1.99 -34.97
C ILE A 37 -13.07 0.66 -35.16
N HIS A 38 -12.14 0.62 -36.12
CA HIS A 38 -11.16 -0.44 -36.24
C HIS A 38 -10.35 -0.48 -34.94
N MET A 39 -10.79 -1.31 -33.99
CA MET A 39 -9.90 -1.84 -32.97
C MET A 39 -8.97 -2.84 -33.66
N THR A 40 -7.78 -2.38 -34.01
CA THR A 40 -6.67 -3.26 -34.34
C THR A 40 -6.48 -4.24 -33.18
N GLN A 41 -6.66 -5.51 -33.49
CA GLN A 41 -6.37 -6.62 -32.60
C GLN A 41 -4.89 -6.54 -32.21
N HIS A 42 -4.57 -6.06 -31.01
CA HIS A 42 -3.27 -6.33 -30.41
C HIS A 42 -3.29 -7.75 -29.86
N VAL A 43 -3.15 -8.68 -30.82
CA VAL A 43 -2.79 -10.07 -30.59
C VAL A 43 -1.40 -10.08 -29.95
N LEU A 44 -1.24 -10.85 -28.87
CA LEU A 44 0.10 -11.28 -28.41
C LEU A 44 0.91 -11.67 -29.65
N PRO A 45 2.16 -11.24 -29.85
CA PRO A 45 2.92 -11.73 -30.98
C PRO A 45 3.10 -13.24 -30.80
N VAL A 46 2.27 -14.01 -31.52
CA VAL A 46 2.47 -15.42 -31.78
C VAL A 46 3.78 -15.50 -32.56
N ALA A 47 4.67 -16.35 -32.08
CA ALA A 47 5.95 -16.62 -32.73
C ALA A 47 5.72 -16.93 -34.21
N GLY A 48 6.23 -16.08 -35.10
CA GLY A 48 6.23 -16.31 -36.53
C GLY A 48 5.80 -15.10 -37.35
N GLN A 49 6.67 -14.11 -37.51
CA GLN A 49 6.82 -13.37 -38.76
C GLN A 49 8.16 -12.64 -38.78
N SER A 50 9.01 -13.05 -39.71
CA SER A 50 10.35 -12.54 -39.96
C SER A 50 10.30 -11.18 -40.65
N SER A 51 10.71 -10.13 -39.94
CA SER A 51 11.29 -8.94 -40.56
C SER A 51 12.61 -8.64 -39.87
N SER A 52 13.67 -8.67 -40.66
CA SER A 52 15.08 -8.61 -40.28
C SER A 52 15.53 -7.18 -40.05
N GLN A 53 15.14 -6.61 -38.92
CA GLN A 53 15.92 -5.61 -38.17
C GLN A 53 15.91 -6.07 -36.72
N GLY A 54 17.07 -6.19 -36.07
CA GLY A 54 17.26 -6.90 -34.80
C GLY A 54 16.20 -6.58 -33.73
N LEU A 55 15.11 -7.34 -33.70
CA LEU A 55 14.09 -7.25 -32.65
C LEU A 55 14.68 -7.91 -31.41
N HIS A 56 15.23 -7.09 -30.52
CA HIS A 56 15.42 -7.53 -29.15
C HIS A 56 14.07 -8.03 -28.60
N PRO A 57 14.04 -9.16 -27.87
CA PRO A 57 12.82 -9.64 -27.25
C PRO A 57 12.22 -8.54 -26.35
N PRO A 58 10.89 -8.41 -26.28
CA PRO A 58 10.24 -7.36 -25.51
C PRO A 58 10.63 -7.46 -24.02
N PRO A 59 10.80 -6.33 -23.32
CA PRO A 59 11.06 -6.32 -21.89
C PRO A 59 9.98 -7.07 -21.10
N VAL A 60 10.37 -7.95 -20.18
CA VAL A 60 9.47 -8.83 -19.43
C VAL A 60 9.47 -8.50 -17.93
N LEU A 61 8.29 -8.18 -17.39
CA LEU A 61 8.02 -7.92 -15.98
C LEU A 61 7.14 -9.02 -15.37
N ALA A 62 7.61 -9.67 -14.31
CA ALA A 62 6.80 -10.52 -13.46
C ALA A 62 6.41 -9.81 -12.15
N VAL A 63 5.12 -9.79 -11.81
CA VAL A 63 4.66 -9.34 -10.49
C VAL A 63 4.47 -10.55 -9.58
N LEU A 64 5.33 -10.68 -8.57
CA LEU A 64 5.36 -11.83 -7.67
C LEU A 64 4.38 -11.65 -6.51
N VAL A 65 3.43 -12.57 -6.38
CA VAL A 65 2.42 -12.61 -5.30
C VAL A 65 2.52 -13.92 -4.49
N SER A 66 1.91 -13.97 -3.30
CA SER A 66 1.99 -15.15 -2.44
C SER A 66 1.16 -16.33 -2.95
N SER A 67 -0.06 -16.04 -3.41
CA SER A 67 -1.06 -17.05 -3.79
C SER A 67 -2.18 -16.39 -4.60
N THR A 68 -2.96 -17.22 -5.27
CA THR A 68 -4.29 -16.87 -5.77
C THR A 68 -5.34 -17.23 -4.72
N VAL A 69 -6.52 -16.63 -4.80
CA VAL A 69 -7.72 -17.08 -4.08
C VAL A 69 -8.66 -17.78 -5.04
N ASP A 70 -9.47 -18.73 -4.54
CA ASP A 70 -10.47 -19.48 -5.32
C ASP A 70 -11.72 -18.62 -5.61
N THR A 71 -11.52 -17.39 -6.08
CA THR A 71 -12.57 -16.43 -6.44
C THR A 71 -12.19 -15.71 -7.72
N ASP A 72 -13.16 -15.37 -8.56
CA ASP A 72 -12.97 -14.41 -9.65
C ASP A 72 -13.37 -13.02 -9.14
N PRO A 73 -12.44 -12.05 -8.99
CA PRO A 73 -11.06 -12.05 -9.49
C PRO A 73 -9.98 -12.57 -8.50
N PRO A 74 -8.89 -13.22 -8.97
CA PRO A 74 -8.05 -14.14 -8.17
C PRO A 74 -7.01 -13.48 -7.24
N PHE A 75 -6.89 -12.15 -7.25
CA PHE A 75 -5.87 -11.42 -6.48
C PHE A 75 -6.43 -10.46 -5.40
N GLY A 76 -7.69 -10.64 -4.98
CA GLY A 76 -8.34 -9.80 -3.96
C GLY A 76 -8.20 -8.30 -4.24
N GLU A 77 -7.71 -7.54 -3.24
CA GLU A 77 -7.58 -6.08 -3.35
C GLU A 77 -6.49 -5.61 -4.33
N LEU A 78 -5.67 -6.51 -4.88
CA LEU A 78 -4.64 -6.17 -5.87
C LEU A 78 -5.16 -6.23 -7.32
N ASN A 79 -6.35 -6.75 -7.57
CA ASN A 79 -6.83 -7.02 -8.93
C ASN A 79 -6.77 -5.79 -9.84
N LEU A 80 -7.36 -4.67 -9.43
CA LEU A 80 -7.35 -3.44 -10.24
C LEU A 80 -5.93 -2.91 -10.49
N PHE A 81 -5.08 -2.95 -9.47
CA PHE A 81 -3.67 -2.57 -9.63
C PHE A 81 -2.95 -3.47 -10.65
N LEU A 82 -3.13 -4.79 -10.57
CA LEU A 82 -2.47 -5.74 -11.48
C LEU A 82 -3.01 -5.64 -12.91
N GLN A 83 -4.32 -5.39 -13.08
CA GLN A 83 -4.93 -5.10 -14.38
C GLN A 83 -4.30 -3.85 -15.01
N GLU A 84 -4.17 -2.76 -14.25
CA GLU A 84 -3.54 -1.53 -14.72
C GLU A 84 -2.06 -1.76 -15.11
N VAL A 85 -1.32 -2.57 -14.34
CA VAL A 85 0.07 -2.92 -14.67
C VAL A 85 0.14 -3.64 -16.02
N ILE A 86 -0.71 -4.64 -16.25
CA ILE A 86 -0.72 -5.42 -17.50
C ILE A 86 -1.10 -4.52 -18.69
N TYR A 87 -2.16 -3.73 -18.54
CA TYR A 87 -2.61 -2.80 -19.57
C TYR A 87 -1.53 -1.77 -19.93
N CYS A 88 -0.98 -1.08 -18.93
CA CYS A 88 0.03 -0.05 -19.15
C CYS A 88 1.37 -0.63 -19.66
N ALA A 89 1.68 -1.89 -19.34
CA ALA A 89 2.86 -2.57 -19.88
C ALA A 89 2.69 -2.88 -21.37
N ALA A 90 1.50 -3.35 -21.78
CA ALA A 90 1.19 -3.63 -23.19
C ALA A 90 1.30 -2.37 -24.06
N GLU A 91 0.77 -1.23 -23.58
CA GLU A 91 0.91 0.10 -24.23
C GLU A 91 2.37 0.56 -24.40
N ARG A 92 3.31 -0.04 -23.65
CA ARG A 92 4.75 0.24 -23.71
C ARG A 92 5.55 -0.86 -24.39
N HIS A 93 4.88 -1.79 -25.09
CA HIS A 93 5.50 -2.95 -25.72
C HIS A 93 6.29 -3.84 -24.75
N MET A 94 5.82 -3.93 -23.50
CA MET A 94 6.35 -4.82 -22.47
C MET A 94 5.41 -6.00 -22.25
N ILE A 95 5.98 -7.17 -21.93
CA ILE A 95 5.22 -8.30 -21.40
C ILE A 95 5.15 -8.14 -19.89
N ALA A 96 3.94 -8.06 -19.32
CA ALA A 96 3.73 -8.13 -17.87
C ALA A 96 2.78 -9.26 -17.51
N TYR A 97 3.11 -10.02 -16.47
CA TYR A 97 2.28 -11.10 -15.96
C TYR A 97 2.39 -11.24 -14.44
N VAL A 98 1.39 -11.86 -13.82
CA VAL A 98 1.36 -12.14 -12.38
C VAL A 98 1.79 -13.58 -12.14
N VAL A 99 2.66 -13.80 -11.15
CA VAL A 99 3.21 -15.13 -10.86
C VAL A 99 3.22 -15.39 -9.36
N THR A 100 2.98 -16.63 -8.97
CA THR A 100 3.09 -17.06 -7.57
C THR A 100 4.50 -17.58 -7.27
N LEU A 101 4.90 -17.56 -5.99
CA LEU A 101 6.21 -18.07 -5.58
C LEU A 101 6.49 -19.52 -6.06
N PRO A 102 5.55 -20.49 -5.91
CA PRO A 102 5.78 -21.85 -6.40
C PRO A 102 5.96 -21.95 -7.92
N ALA A 103 5.29 -21.09 -8.70
CA ALA A 103 5.40 -21.10 -10.16
C ALA A 103 6.71 -20.47 -10.66
N LEU A 104 7.28 -19.51 -9.92
CA LEU A 104 8.50 -18.83 -10.33
C LEU A 104 9.78 -19.54 -9.88
N VAL A 105 9.76 -20.33 -8.79
CA VAL A 105 10.98 -20.84 -8.14
C VAL A 105 11.86 -21.71 -9.04
N SER A 106 11.29 -22.44 -10.01
CA SER A 106 12.07 -23.27 -10.93
C SER A 106 12.83 -22.46 -11.98
N LEU A 107 12.33 -21.26 -12.32
CA LEU A 107 12.79 -20.44 -13.44
C LEU A 107 12.97 -21.26 -14.75
N SER A 108 12.19 -22.31 -14.93
CA SER A 108 12.21 -23.15 -16.13
C SER A 108 11.09 -22.71 -17.07
N PRO A 109 11.41 -22.16 -18.26
CA PRO A 109 10.37 -21.78 -19.21
C PRO A 109 9.65 -23.02 -19.77
N PRO A 110 8.36 -22.91 -20.10
CA PRO A 110 7.52 -21.72 -19.90
C PRO A 110 7.13 -21.52 -18.42
N ILE A 111 7.10 -20.26 -17.96
CA ILE A 111 6.64 -19.90 -16.62
C ILE A 111 5.12 -19.80 -16.61
N ALA A 112 4.45 -20.62 -15.79
CA ALA A 112 3.01 -20.51 -15.58
C ALA A 112 2.69 -19.22 -14.82
N GLY A 113 1.77 -18.41 -15.35
CA GLY A 113 1.37 -17.14 -14.75
C GLY A 113 -0.02 -16.70 -15.19
N TRP A 114 -0.38 -15.48 -14.84
CA TRP A 114 -1.68 -14.89 -15.14
C TRP A 114 -1.55 -13.59 -15.92
N THR A 115 -2.48 -13.37 -16.85
CA THR A 115 -2.66 -12.11 -17.57
C THR A 115 -4.13 -11.69 -17.55
N TYR A 116 -4.40 -10.45 -17.90
CA TYR A 116 -5.74 -9.88 -17.99
C TYR A 116 -5.98 -9.34 -19.39
N HIS A 117 -6.98 -9.89 -20.08
CA HIS A 117 -7.43 -9.41 -21.38
C HIS A 117 -8.91 -9.70 -21.59
N ASN A 118 -9.57 -8.87 -22.41
CA ASN A 118 -11.00 -8.97 -22.69
C ASN A 118 -11.88 -9.05 -21.43
N GLY A 119 -11.52 -8.26 -20.41
CA GLY A 119 -12.28 -8.18 -19.17
C GLY A 119 -12.11 -9.36 -18.19
N LYS A 120 -11.23 -10.34 -18.49
CA LYS A 120 -11.08 -11.56 -17.69
C LYS A 120 -9.62 -11.91 -17.41
N TRP A 121 -9.42 -12.62 -16.30
CA TRP A 121 -8.13 -13.21 -15.94
C TRP A 121 -7.94 -14.56 -16.63
N HIS A 122 -6.75 -14.79 -17.18
CA HIS A 122 -6.41 -16.02 -17.87
C HIS A 122 -5.07 -16.55 -17.38
N GLN A 123 -4.98 -17.87 -17.22
CA GLN A 123 -3.69 -18.54 -17.05
C GLN A 123 -3.02 -18.70 -18.41
N ALA A 124 -1.73 -18.43 -18.45
CA ALA A 124 -0.92 -18.58 -19.65
C ALA A 124 0.54 -18.89 -19.29
N HIS A 125 1.31 -19.15 -20.34
CA HIS A 125 2.72 -19.48 -20.27
C HIS A 125 3.56 -18.29 -20.74
N PHE A 126 4.55 -17.89 -19.95
CA PHE A 126 5.35 -16.69 -20.16
C PHE A 126 6.85 -17.01 -20.26
N PRO A 127 7.63 -16.15 -20.94
CA PRO A 127 9.08 -16.21 -20.89
C PRO A 127 9.62 -15.91 -19.48
N VAL A 128 10.88 -16.26 -19.24
CA VAL A 128 11.60 -15.87 -18.02
C VAL A 128 11.66 -14.33 -17.96
N PRO A 129 11.36 -13.70 -16.80
CA PRO A 129 11.28 -12.26 -16.71
C PRO A 129 12.67 -11.62 -16.67
N ASN A 130 12.78 -10.37 -17.14
CA ASN A 130 13.98 -9.55 -16.90
C ASN A 130 13.93 -8.89 -15.51
N VAL A 131 12.71 -8.58 -15.04
CA VAL A 131 12.48 -7.91 -13.76
C VAL A 131 11.35 -8.61 -13.02
N VAL A 132 11.57 -8.86 -11.73
CA VAL A 132 10.59 -9.36 -10.77
C VAL A 132 10.28 -8.26 -9.75
N TYR A 133 9.02 -7.88 -9.68
CA TYR A 133 8.51 -6.97 -8.66
C TYR A 133 7.89 -7.76 -7.51
N ASN A 134 8.54 -7.77 -6.35
CA ASN A 134 8.04 -8.52 -5.20
C ASN A 134 6.86 -7.80 -4.50
N ARG A 135 5.69 -8.44 -4.53
CA ARG A 135 4.46 -8.02 -3.84
C ARG A 135 3.90 -9.07 -2.88
N ILE A 136 4.71 -10.03 -2.44
CA ILE A 136 4.34 -10.98 -1.38
C ILE A 136 4.00 -10.18 -0.10
N PRO A 137 2.78 -10.30 0.45
CA PRO A 137 2.34 -9.52 1.61
C PRO A 137 2.79 -10.12 2.97
N SER A 138 3.68 -11.10 2.97
CA SER A 138 4.01 -11.92 4.15
C SER A 138 5.50 -12.02 4.40
N ARG A 139 5.94 -11.47 5.54
CA ARG A 139 7.32 -11.63 6.06
C ARG A 139 7.69 -13.10 6.26
N LYS A 140 6.75 -13.93 6.69
CA LYS A 140 6.99 -15.37 6.89
C LYS A 140 7.37 -16.05 5.58
N ILE A 141 6.70 -15.69 4.48
CA ILE A 141 7.01 -16.25 3.16
C ILE A 141 8.37 -15.75 2.68
N GLU A 142 8.67 -14.46 2.86
CA GLU A 142 9.99 -13.91 2.49
C GLU A 142 11.14 -14.50 3.32
N HIS A 143 10.89 -14.96 4.54
CA HIS A 143 11.89 -15.66 5.36
C HIS A 143 11.97 -17.17 5.04
N SER A 144 11.12 -17.70 4.16
CA SER A 144 11.17 -19.11 3.79
C SER A 144 12.39 -19.44 2.93
N SER A 145 12.92 -20.64 3.08
CA SER A 145 14.02 -21.15 2.25
C SER A 145 13.70 -21.12 0.75
N VAL A 146 12.42 -21.31 0.39
CA VAL A 146 11.94 -21.25 -1.00
C VAL A 146 12.15 -19.85 -1.59
N TYR A 147 11.76 -18.80 -0.85
CA TYR A 147 11.96 -17.42 -1.32
C TYR A 147 13.44 -17.04 -1.35
N GLN A 148 14.21 -17.44 -0.34
CA GLN A 148 15.66 -17.17 -0.31
C GLN A 148 16.38 -17.84 -1.47
N ARG A 149 16.00 -19.08 -1.83
CA ARG A 149 16.50 -19.76 -3.03
C ARG A 149 16.11 -19.01 -4.31
N LEU A 150 14.85 -18.59 -4.45
CA LEU A 150 14.43 -17.78 -5.60
C LEU A 150 15.28 -16.51 -5.72
N LYS A 151 15.48 -15.77 -4.62
CA LYS A 151 16.30 -14.54 -4.61
C LYS A 151 17.71 -14.82 -5.13
N GLN A 152 18.36 -15.89 -4.65
CA GLN A 152 19.68 -16.31 -5.11
C GLN A 152 19.67 -16.69 -6.60
N THR A 153 18.74 -17.52 -7.05
CA THR A 153 18.68 -17.95 -8.46
C THR A 153 18.39 -16.79 -9.42
N LEU A 154 17.57 -15.82 -9.02
CA LEU A 154 17.35 -14.60 -9.81
C LEU A 154 18.64 -13.80 -9.96
N GLN A 155 19.41 -13.66 -8.88
CA GLN A 155 20.71 -12.98 -8.91
C GLN A 155 21.72 -13.70 -9.82
N GLU A 156 21.84 -15.03 -9.69
CA GLU A 156 22.73 -15.86 -10.53
C GLU A 156 22.39 -15.78 -12.03
N ARG A 157 21.11 -15.55 -12.36
CA ARG A 157 20.62 -15.41 -13.73
C ARG A 157 20.53 -13.96 -14.23
N ASN A 158 21.06 -12.99 -13.48
CA ASN A 158 20.99 -11.57 -13.80
C ASN A 158 19.55 -11.06 -14.03
N ILE A 159 18.59 -11.59 -13.25
CA ILE A 159 17.20 -11.14 -13.25
C ILE A 159 17.00 -10.19 -12.06
N TYR A 160 16.53 -8.98 -12.33
CA TYR A 160 16.37 -7.97 -11.30
C TYR A 160 15.20 -8.26 -10.37
N LEU A 161 15.46 -8.39 -9.07
CA LEU A 161 14.42 -8.44 -8.03
C LEU A 161 14.45 -7.14 -7.22
N PHE A 162 13.32 -6.43 -7.14
CA PHE A 162 13.21 -5.22 -6.32
C PHE A 162 12.04 -5.27 -5.34
N ASN A 163 12.14 -4.43 -4.30
CA ASN A 163 11.34 -4.50 -3.08
C ASN A 163 11.50 -5.87 -2.38
N GLN A 164 12.75 -6.32 -2.30
CA GLN A 164 13.14 -7.69 -1.94
C GLN A 164 12.64 -8.13 -0.56
N THR A 165 12.58 -7.23 0.42
CA THR A 165 12.21 -7.59 1.79
C THR A 165 11.29 -6.56 2.42
N PHE A 166 10.65 -6.95 3.52
CA PHE A 166 10.05 -5.98 4.43
C PHE A 166 11.09 -5.30 5.34
N LEU A 167 10.99 -3.98 5.47
CA LEU A 167 11.87 -3.22 6.36
C LEU A 167 11.73 -3.60 7.84
N ASN A 168 12.83 -3.54 8.58
CA ASN A 168 12.89 -3.67 10.03
C ASN A 168 12.87 -2.28 10.66
N LYS A 169 11.89 -1.98 11.53
CA LYS A 169 11.71 -0.64 12.11
C LYS A 169 12.92 -0.13 12.89
N TRP A 170 13.57 -1.01 13.66
CA TRP A 170 14.75 -0.65 14.44
C TRP A 170 15.94 -0.39 13.53
N LEU A 171 16.18 -1.26 12.55
CA LEU A 171 17.26 -1.11 11.59
C LEU A 171 17.12 0.18 10.78
N VAL A 172 15.91 0.47 10.28
CA VAL A 172 15.62 1.73 9.58
C VAL A 172 15.88 2.92 10.50
N HIS A 173 15.33 2.93 11.72
CA HIS A 173 15.58 4.04 12.65
C HIS A 173 17.07 4.24 12.90
N HIS A 174 17.82 3.16 13.13
CA HIS A 174 19.26 3.21 13.35
C HIS A 174 19.99 3.90 12.20
N HIS A 175 19.79 3.46 10.95
CA HIS A 175 20.45 4.08 9.79
C HIS A 175 20.02 5.54 9.58
N LEU A 176 18.73 5.85 9.75
CA LEU A 176 18.27 7.24 9.64
C LEU A 176 18.87 8.12 10.76
N SER A 177 19.12 7.57 11.95
CA SER A 177 19.69 8.30 13.09
C SER A 177 21.19 8.61 12.93
N MET A 178 21.88 7.84 12.08
CA MET A 178 23.29 8.09 11.71
C MET A 178 23.42 9.17 10.62
N ALA A 179 22.32 9.53 9.95
CA ALA A 179 22.28 10.65 9.02
C ALA A 179 21.94 11.94 9.78
N ASP A 180 22.94 12.78 10.04
CA ASP A 180 22.81 14.00 10.86
C ASP A 180 21.68 14.93 10.38
N GLU A 181 21.48 15.02 9.06
CA GLU A 181 20.41 15.81 8.45
C GLU A 181 19.00 15.25 8.67
N LEU A 182 18.86 13.97 9.03
CA LEU A 182 17.57 13.33 9.31
C LEU A 182 17.26 13.25 10.81
N LYS A 183 18.29 13.25 11.66
CA LYS A 183 18.18 13.14 13.11
C LYS A 183 17.17 14.10 13.76
N PRO A 184 17.07 15.40 13.37
CA PRO A 184 16.10 16.33 13.95
C PRO A 184 14.62 15.96 13.70
N PHE A 185 14.37 15.14 12.67
CA PHE A 185 13.05 14.68 12.24
C PHE A 185 12.69 13.31 12.80
N LEU A 186 13.56 12.68 13.60
CA LEU A 186 13.27 11.38 14.21
C LEU A 186 12.71 11.58 15.62
N PRO A 187 11.61 10.88 15.98
CA PRO A 187 11.23 10.75 17.38
C PRO A 187 12.31 9.97 18.12
N GLU A 188 12.52 10.29 19.41
CA GLU A 188 13.41 9.49 20.23
C GLU A 188 12.91 8.04 20.28
N THR A 189 13.77 7.10 19.93
CA THR A 189 13.41 5.68 19.79
C THR A 189 14.54 4.81 20.32
N HIS A 190 14.17 3.80 21.09
CA HIS A 190 15.10 2.80 21.65
C HIS A 190 14.57 1.39 21.42
N ARG A 191 15.46 0.39 21.47
CA ARG A 191 15.01 -1.00 21.62
C ARG A 191 14.32 -1.16 22.97
N PHE A 192 13.24 -1.91 23.00
CA PHE A 192 12.53 -2.17 24.24
C PHE A 192 13.21 -3.31 25.01
N ASP A 193 13.70 -3.02 26.21
CA ASP A 193 14.36 -3.99 27.10
C ASP A 193 13.50 -4.41 28.30
N GLY A 194 12.27 -3.89 28.38
CA GLY A 194 11.34 -4.13 29.47
C GLY A 194 11.27 -2.94 30.42
N LYS A 195 11.52 -3.18 31.72
CA LYS A 195 11.25 -2.18 32.78
C LYS A 195 12.12 -0.93 32.66
N ALA A 196 13.40 -1.06 32.30
CA ALA A 196 14.37 0.02 32.32
C ALA A 196 14.06 1.07 31.24
N SER A 197 14.02 0.66 29.97
CA SER A 197 13.64 1.52 28.85
C SER A 197 12.24 2.12 29.03
N LEU A 198 11.28 1.36 29.60
CA LEU A 198 9.95 1.88 29.89
C LEU A 198 9.98 3.02 30.91
N ALA A 199 10.70 2.85 32.02
CA ALA A 199 10.82 3.85 33.07
C ALA A 199 11.50 5.12 32.54
N MET A 200 12.60 4.96 31.80
CA MET A 200 13.35 6.05 31.17
C MET A 200 12.47 6.86 30.22
N MET A 201 11.72 6.20 29.33
CA MET A 201 10.93 6.91 28.34
C MET A 201 9.68 7.57 28.94
N LEU A 202 9.02 6.95 29.92
CA LEU A 202 7.86 7.54 30.60
C LEU A 202 8.22 8.62 31.64
N SER A 203 9.48 8.69 32.08
CA SER A 203 9.95 9.83 32.88
C SER A 203 10.18 11.07 32.02
N LYS A 204 10.64 10.88 30.78
CA LYS A 204 10.94 11.96 29.83
C LYS A 204 9.72 12.43 29.04
N TYR A 205 8.82 11.52 28.67
CA TYR A 205 7.70 11.82 27.77
C TYR A 205 6.35 11.46 28.38
N PRO A 206 5.33 12.33 28.26
CA PRO A 206 3.99 12.05 28.77
C PRO A 206 3.29 10.91 28.02
N THR A 207 3.66 10.71 26.75
CA THR A 207 3.15 9.63 25.90
C THR A 207 4.32 8.90 25.25
N VAL A 208 4.27 7.58 25.23
CA VAL A 208 5.23 6.72 24.52
C VAL A 208 4.47 5.61 23.78
N PHE A 209 5.07 5.11 22.70
CA PHE A 209 4.54 4.01 21.92
C PHE A 209 5.46 2.80 22.01
N LEU A 210 4.89 1.65 22.34
CA LEU A 210 5.54 0.36 22.10
C LEU A 210 5.08 -0.17 20.74
N LYS A 211 6.02 -0.40 19.84
CA LYS A 211 5.73 -0.87 18.46
C LYS A 211 6.50 -2.16 18.15
N PRO A 212 5.88 -3.19 17.56
CA PRO A 212 6.60 -4.39 17.15
C PRO A 212 7.55 -4.09 15.99
N ILE A 213 8.79 -4.58 16.06
CA ILE A 213 9.84 -4.38 15.04
C ILE A 213 9.40 -4.86 13.66
N HIS A 214 8.73 -6.02 13.60
CA HIS A 214 8.27 -6.67 12.36
C HIS A 214 6.76 -6.50 12.10
N GLY A 215 6.07 -5.64 12.86
CA GLY A 215 4.63 -5.42 12.71
C GLY A 215 4.27 -4.61 11.45
N SER A 216 2.99 -4.67 11.06
CA SER A 216 2.38 -3.84 10.02
C SER A 216 0.96 -3.44 10.42
N LEU A 217 0.35 -2.50 9.68
CA LEU A 217 -1.06 -2.09 9.83
C LEU A 217 -1.45 -1.58 11.24
N GLY A 218 -0.49 -1.09 12.00
CA GLY A 218 -0.69 -0.66 13.39
C GLY A 218 -1.04 -1.79 14.37
N ARG A 219 -0.90 -3.07 13.98
CA ARG A 219 -1.18 -4.21 14.86
C ARG A 219 -0.10 -4.34 15.94
N GLY A 220 -0.53 -4.59 17.17
CA GLY A 220 0.37 -4.77 18.31
C GLY A 220 0.99 -3.48 18.84
N ILE A 221 0.51 -2.30 18.42
CA ILE A 221 0.98 -1.03 18.98
C ILE A 221 0.26 -0.76 20.30
N TYR A 222 1.03 -0.41 21.33
CA TYR A 222 0.52 0.10 22.60
C TYR A 222 0.89 1.58 22.72
N LYS A 223 -0.10 2.44 22.92
CA LYS A 223 0.07 3.83 23.36
C LYS A 223 0.01 3.86 24.87
N LEU A 224 1.09 4.31 25.51
CA LEU A 224 1.17 4.44 26.95
C LEU A 224 1.16 5.91 27.31
N ASN A 225 0.31 6.32 28.25
CA ASN A 225 0.29 7.69 28.76
C ASN A 225 0.55 7.69 30.26
N ARG A 226 1.33 8.66 30.73
CA ARG A 226 1.47 9.01 32.14
C ARG A 226 0.42 10.06 32.49
N LEU A 227 -0.36 9.81 33.54
CA LEU A 227 -1.42 10.69 34.04
C LEU A 227 -1.18 10.94 35.54
N GLY A 228 -0.41 11.97 35.87
CA GLY A 228 0.08 12.18 37.24
C GLY A 228 0.92 10.99 37.72
N GLU A 229 0.48 10.36 38.80
CA GLU A 229 1.08 9.13 39.36
C GLU A 229 0.61 7.84 38.66
N GLY A 230 -0.46 7.92 37.87
CA GLY A 230 -1.05 6.80 37.16
C GLY A 230 -0.55 6.64 35.73
N PHE A 231 -0.90 5.51 35.12
CA PHE A 231 -0.58 5.18 33.74
C PHE A 231 -1.80 4.62 33.02
N THR A 232 -1.87 4.85 31.72
CA THR A 232 -2.83 4.18 30.84
C THR A 232 -2.10 3.45 29.73
N SER A 233 -2.67 2.32 29.31
CA SER A 233 -2.27 1.59 28.11
C SER A 233 -3.49 1.52 27.19
N VAL A 234 -3.32 2.00 25.97
CA VAL A 234 -4.31 1.92 24.90
C VAL A 234 -3.74 1.04 23.79
N TYR A 235 -4.49 0.04 23.35
CA TYR A 235 -4.13 -0.75 22.19
C TYR A 235 -5.34 -0.95 21.28
N SER A 236 -5.11 -0.90 19.97
CA SER A 236 -6.18 -1.01 18.99
C SER A 236 -6.49 -2.48 18.66
N THR A 237 -7.78 -2.82 18.66
CA THR A 237 -8.32 -4.09 18.16
C THR A 237 -9.11 -3.86 16.87
N LEU A 238 -9.65 -4.94 16.28
CA LEU A 238 -10.59 -4.81 15.16
C LEU A 238 -11.84 -4.03 15.58
N ASN A 239 -12.32 -4.28 16.81
CA ASN A 239 -13.58 -3.75 17.34
C ASN A 239 -13.45 -2.38 18.04
N GLY A 240 -12.29 -1.72 17.95
CA GLY A 240 -12.04 -0.43 18.59
C GLY A 240 -10.84 -0.46 19.53
N GLU A 241 -10.72 0.54 20.40
CA GLU A 241 -9.60 0.68 21.32
C GLU A 241 -9.94 0.09 22.69
N ILE A 242 -8.96 -0.60 23.28
CA ILE A 242 -9.06 -1.07 24.65
C ILE A 242 -8.14 -0.22 25.51
N VAL A 243 -8.75 0.49 26.47
CA VAL A 243 -8.04 1.30 27.46
C VAL A 243 -7.93 0.52 28.76
N LYS A 244 -6.72 0.48 29.34
CA LYS A 244 -6.45 -0.08 30.67
C LYS A 244 -5.70 0.94 31.50
N SER A 245 -6.15 1.16 32.72
CA SER A 245 -5.54 2.09 33.68
C SER A 245 -4.77 1.33 34.75
N PHE A 246 -3.64 1.89 35.17
CA PHE A 246 -2.73 1.32 36.14
C PHE A 246 -2.35 2.40 37.16
N PRO A 247 -2.68 2.23 38.45
CA PRO A 247 -2.35 3.24 39.46
C PRO A 247 -0.86 3.26 39.82
N ARG A 248 -0.08 2.27 39.40
CA ARG A 248 1.34 2.13 39.76
C ARG A 248 2.14 1.64 38.55
N PHE A 249 3.38 2.10 38.44
CA PHE A 249 4.29 1.65 37.38
C PHE A 249 4.50 0.13 37.37
N LYS A 250 4.60 -0.50 38.55
CA LYS A 250 4.79 -1.95 38.69
C LYS A 250 3.65 -2.75 38.04
N SER A 251 2.39 -2.31 38.16
CA SER A 251 1.27 -3.04 37.57
C SER A 251 1.22 -2.90 36.05
N LEU A 252 1.63 -1.75 35.50
CA LEU A 252 1.83 -1.59 34.04
C LEU A 252 2.91 -2.56 33.52
N VAL A 253 4.06 -2.65 34.20
CA VAL A 253 5.16 -3.54 33.78
C VAL A 253 4.71 -5.00 33.76
N VAL A 254 4.01 -5.47 34.80
CA VAL A 254 3.48 -6.84 34.87
C VAL A 254 2.44 -7.10 33.79
N TYR A 255 1.61 -6.11 33.47
CA TYR A 255 0.64 -6.23 32.38
C TYR A 255 1.31 -6.40 31.02
N LEU A 256 2.34 -5.58 30.74
CA LEU A 256 3.05 -5.62 29.45
C LEU A 256 3.90 -6.88 29.30
N SER A 257 4.57 -7.34 30.37
CA SER A 257 5.44 -8.53 30.31
C SER A 257 4.68 -9.81 29.93
N LYS A 258 3.38 -9.89 30.24
CA LYS A 258 2.52 -11.02 29.85
C LYS A 258 2.04 -10.97 28.40
N ARG A 259 2.22 -9.85 27.70
CA ARG A 259 1.64 -9.60 26.36
C ARG A 259 2.68 -9.29 25.29
N ILE A 260 3.86 -8.83 25.70
CA ILE A 260 4.89 -8.32 24.80
C ILE A 260 6.16 -9.14 25.00
N ASN A 261 6.67 -9.70 23.91
CA ASN A 261 8.04 -10.19 23.88
C ASN A 261 8.98 -8.98 23.68
N LYS A 262 9.75 -8.65 24.73
CA LYS A 262 10.62 -7.47 24.76
C LYS A 262 11.56 -7.38 23.56
N ASN A 263 12.14 -8.50 23.12
CA ASN A 263 13.14 -8.54 22.05
C ASN A 263 12.59 -8.15 20.67
N ASN A 264 11.25 -8.08 20.53
CA ASN A 264 10.58 -7.82 19.27
C ASN A 264 9.94 -6.43 19.20
N TYR A 265 10.25 -5.53 20.14
CA TYR A 265 9.63 -4.20 20.22
C TYR A 265 10.66 -3.07 20.28
N ILE A 266 10.22 -1.91 19.81
CA ILE A 266 10.85 -0.61 20.09
C ILE A 266 9.94 0.20 21.01
N ILE A 267 10.53 1.09 21.78
CA ILE A 267 9.82 2.15 22.51
C ILE A 267 10.16 3.49 21.86
N GLN A 268 9.14 4.29 21.59
CA GLN A 268 9.26 5.53 20.83
C GLN A 268 8.49 6.66 21.50
N GLU A 269 9.04 7.87 21.45
CA GLU A 269 8.38 9.11 21.86
C GLU A 269 7.00 9.26 21.19
N GLY A 270 6.01 9.69 21.99
CA GLY A 270 4.69 10.05 21.48
C GLY A 270 4.66 11.49 20.97
N ILE A 271 4.63 11.65 19.65
CA ILE A 271 4.55 12.97 19.01
C ILE A 271 3.13 13.54 19.13
N PRO A 272 2.98 14.83 19.49
CA PRO A 272 1.69 15.54 19.43
C PRO A 272 1.33 15.85 17.97
N ILE A 273 0.96 14.81 17.24
CA ILE A 273 0.62 14.88 15.82
C ILE A 273 -0.56 15.81 15.58
N LEU A 274 -0.56 16.46 14.42
CA LEU A 274 -1.61 17.32 13.92
C LEU A 274 -2.96 16.61 13.99
N GLN A 275 -4.00 17.34 14.37
CA GLN A 275 -5.36 16.81 14.40
C GLN A 275 -6.30 17.65 13.55
N LEU A 276 -7.25 16.97 12.88
CA LEU A 276 -8.36 17.60 12.19
C LEU A 276 -9.66 17.12 12.85
N LYS A 277 -10.37 18.03 13.52
CA LYS A 277 -11.57 17.72 14.30
C LYS A 277 -11.32 16.60 15.34
N GLY A 278 -10.21 16.67 16.06
CA GLY A 278 -9.81 15.66 17.06
C GLY A 278 -9.28 14.35 16.50
N ARG A 279 -9.27 14.15 15.17
CA ARG A 279 -8.76 12.94 14.51
C ARG A 279 -7.30 13.14 14.11
N PRO A 280 -6.39 12.18 14.39
CA PRO A 280 -4.98 12.32 14.06
C PRO A 280 -4.75 12.37 12.55
N VAL A 281 -3.82 13.22 12.12
CA VAL A 281 -3.44 13.40 10.71
C VAL A 281 -1.97 13.08 10.53
N ASP A 282 -1.68 12.16 9.62
CA ASP A 282 -0.33 11.95 9.10
C ASP A 282 -0.30 12.11 7.57
N PHE A 283 0.89 12.13 6.99
CA PHE A 283 1.11 12.29 5.56
C PHE A 283 1.93 11.13 5.02
N ARG A 284 1.43 10.46 3.99
CA ARG A 284 2.17 9.41 3.29
C ARG A 284 2.71 9.93 1.98
N ALA A 285 4.04 9.89 1.83
CA ALA A 285 4.73 10.05 0.57
C ALA A 285 4.95 8.68 -0.08
N LEU A 286 4.35 8.45 -1.25
CA LEU A 286 4.72 7.32 -2.11
C LEU A 286 5.92 7.75 -2.95
N MET A 287 7.07 7.15 -2.67
CA MET A 287 8.34 7.40 -3.33
C MET A 287 8.62 6.25 -4.29
N GLN A 288 8.98 6.56 -5.53
CA GLN A 288 9.39 5.57 -6.54
C GLN A 288 10.63 6.07 -7.28
N LYS A 289 11.49 5.13 -7.65
CA LYS A 289 12.57 5.40 -8.60
C LYS A 289 11.97 5.69 -9.97
N ASN A 290 12.52 6.69 -10.65
CA ASN A 290 12.07 7.10 -11.98
C ASN A 290 12.86 6.37 -13.08
N ARG A 291 12.66 6.77 -14.35
CA ARG A 291 13.37 6.22 -15.50
C ARG A 291 14.90 6.44 -15.49
N GLN A 292 15.42 7.25 -14.58
CA GLN A 292 16.85 7.44 -14.36
C GLN A 292 17.35 6.73 -13.08
N GLY A 293 16.55 5.85 -12.48
CA GLY A 293 16.88 5.16 -11.23
C GLY A 293 16.87 6.07 -9.99
N LYS A 294 16.41 7.32 -10.10
CA LYS A 294 16.45 8.30 -9.01
C LYS A 294 15.13 8.36 -8.25
N TRP A 295 15.21 8.41 -6.91
CA TRP A 295 14.05 8.58 -6.04
C TRP A 295 13.30 9.89 -6.31
N SER A 296 11.98 9.79 -6.50
CA SER A 296 11.08 10.92 -6.68
C SER A 296 9.72 10.64 -6.04
N VAL A 297 9.01 11.69 -5.65
CA VAL A 297 7.65 11.57 -5.12
C VAL A 297 6.67 11.30 -6.26
N THR A 298 5.91 10.22 -6.16
CA THR A 298 4.81 9.91 -7.08
C THR A 298 3.50 10.52 -6.58
N SER A 299 3.22 10.36 -5.29
CA SER A 299 2.06 10.96 -4.65
C SER A 299 2.35 11.28 -3.19
N MET A 300 1.62 12.25 -2.66
CA MET A 300 1.67 12.59 -1.25
C MET A 300 0.26 12.93 -0.78
N VAL A 301 -0.24 12.17 0.19
CA VAL A 301 -1.63 12.24 0.66
C VAL A 301 -1.66 12.43 2.17
N ALA A 302 -2.69 13.11 2.66
CA ALA A 302 -3.00 13.12 4.08
C ALA A 302 -3.84 11.87 4.42
N ARG A 303 -3.55 11.25 5.57
CA ARG A 303 -4.36 10.18 6.15
C ARG A 303 -4.93 10.69 7.47
N ILE A 304 -6.24 10.75 7.54
CA ILE A 304 -6.95 11.21 8.73
C ILE A 304 -7.49 9.96 9.41
N GLY A 305 -7.13 9.76 10.68
CA GLY A 305 -7.55 8.59 11.45
C GLY A 305 -9.05 8.53 11.67
N ALA A 306 -9.53 7.33 11.98
CA ALA A 306 -10.91 7.15 12.41
C ALA A 306 -11.16 7.87 13.74
N GLU A 307 -12.44 8.19 14.01
CA GLU A 307 -12.84 8.70 15.32
C GLU A 307 -12.42 7.74 16.44
N ASN A 308 -12.00 8.30 17.57
CA ASN A 308 -11.56 7.56 18.75
C ASN A 308 -10.44 6.53 18.47
N ARG A 309 -9.62 6.75 17.43
CA ARG A 309 -8.41 5.95 17.18
C ARG A 309 -7.15 6.80 17.27
N PHE A 310 -6.13 6.30 17.98
CA PHE A 310 -4.83 6.98 18.08
C PHE A 310 -3.92 6.77 16.86
N VAL A 311 -4.29 5.85 15.96
CA VAL A 311 -3.57 5.60 14.70
C VAL A 311 -4.38 6.12 13.50
N SER A 312 -3.70 6.80 12.59
CA SER A 312 -4.22 7.33 11.32
C SER A 312 -4.26 6.30 10.18
N ASN A 313 -4.26 5.01 10.51
CA ASN A 313 -4.17 3.95 9.50
C ASN A 313 -5.51 3.78 8.76
N ILE A 314 -5.49 3.95 7.43
CA ILE A 314 -6.65 3.78 6.54
C ILE A 314 -7.31 2.41 6.73
N SER A 315 -6.51 1.34 6.91
CA SER A 315 -7.04 -0.01 7.13
C SER A 315 -7.79 -0.18 8.46
N ARG A 316 -7.95 0.89 9.25
CA ARG A 316 -8.69 0.96 10.50
C ARG A 316 -9.85 1.97 10.43
N GLY A 317 -10.32 2.31 9.22
CA GLY A 317 -11.44 3.24 8.98
C GLY A 317 -11.01 4.70 8.84
N GLY A 318 -9.74 4.96 8.56
CA GLY A 318 -9.25 6.31 8.25
C GLY A 318 -9.60 6.72 6.82
N GLU A 319 -9.60 8.03 6.57
CA GLU A 319 -9.88 8.63 5.26
C GLU A 319 -8.61 9.19 4.60
N VAL A 320 -8.58 9.18 3.27
CA VAL A 320 -7.50 9.80 2.49
C VAL A 320 -7.97 11.16 1.98
N ALA A 321 -7.13 12.17 2.15
CA ALA A 321 -7.40 13.54 1.71
C ALA A 321 -6.18 14.15 1.02
N LYS A 322 -6.42 15.22 0.24
CA LYS A 322 -5.35 15.98 -0.39
C LYS A 322 -4.57 16.76 0.66
N LEU A 323 -3.23 16.63 0.63
CA LEU A 323 -2.33 17.27 1.59
C LEU A 323 -2.58 18.77 1.76
N VAL A 324 -2.71 19.52 0.66
CA VAL A 324 -2.85 20.99 0.71
C VAL A 324 -4.16 21.39 1.37
N GLU A 325 -5.27 20.75 0.97
CA GLU A 325 -6.60 21.01 1.53
C GLU A 325 -6.65 20.63 3.02
N THR A 326 -6.02 19.53 3.42
CA THR A 326 -5.93 19.12 4.83
C THR A 326 -5.13 20.13 5.65
N LEU A 327 -3.97 20.57 5.17
CA LEU A 327 -3.15 21.57 5.87
C LEU A 327 -3.87 22.92 6.00
N GLN A 328 -4.64 23.33 4.99
CA GLN A 328 -5.51 24.51 5.05
C GLN A 328 -6.59 24.37 6.12
N LYS A 329 -7.29 23.22 6.16
CA LYS A 329 -8.31 22.93 7.18
C LYS A 329 -7.74 22.90 8.60
N CYS A 330 -6.49 22.48 8.75
CA CYS A 330 -5.77 22.51 10.02
C CYS A 330 -5.11 23.87 10.32
N GLN A 331 -5.33 24.88 9.48
CA GLN A 331 -4.80 26.25 9.64
C GLN A 331 -3.27 26.31 9.77
N ILE A 332 -2.57 25.42 9.07
CA ILE A 332 -1.11 25.39 9.07
C ILE A 332 -0.57 26.51 8.17
N PRO A 333 0.34 27.37 8.67
CA PRO A 333 0.99 28.39 7.84
C PRO A 333 2.00 27.77 6.87
N GLU A 334 2.46 28.55 5.88
CA GLU A 334 3.59 28.17 4.98
C GLU A 334 3.45 26.80 4.29
N ILE A 335 2.23 26.41 3.92
CA ILE A 335 1.89 25.08 3.35
C ILE A 335 2.83 24.65 2.21
N LYS A 336 3.22 25.60 1.33
CA LYS A 336 4.15 25.32 0.22
C LYS A 336 5.54 24.89 0.72
N GLN A 337 6.05 25.54 1.76
CA GLN A 337 7.35 25.23 2.36
C GLN A 337 7.30 23.89 3.10
N ILE A 338 6.27 23.67 3.92
CA ILE A 338 6.09 22.40 4.64
C ILE A 338 6.02 21.23 3.66
N ARG A 339 5.24 21.36 2.57
CA ARG A 339 5.17 20.34 1.52
C ARG A 339 6.53 20.07 0.89
N ARG A 340 7.31 21.10 0.56
CA ARG A 340 8.66 20.95 -0.01
C ARG A 340 9.60 20.26 0.97
N SER A 341 9.55 20.61 2.24
CA SER A 341 10.34 19.97 3.30
C SER A 341 9.97 18.49 3.46
N MET A 342 8.68 18.16 3.51
CA MET A 342 8.22 16.76 3.56
C MET A 342 8.72 15.93 2.37
N ILE A 343 8.67 16.48 1.15
CA ILE A 343 9.19 15.79 -0.05
C ILE A 343 10.71 15.60 0.04
N THR A 344 11.43 16.63 0.49
CA THR A 344 12.89 16.59 0.63
C THR A 344 13.33 15.55 1.67
N ILE A 345 12.68 15.55 2.84
CA ILE A 345 12.89 14.56 3.90
C ILE A 345 12.57 13.15 3.39
N ALA A 346 11.42 12.95 2.74
CA ALA A 346 11.05 11.64 2.21
C ALA A 346 12.05 11.12 1.17
N LYS A 347 12.53 12.00 0.27
CA LYS A 347 13.58 11.65 -0.69
C LYS A 347 14.87 11.25 0.01
N ARG A 348 15.29 11.99 1.04
CA ARG A 348 16.53 11.70 1.76
C ARG A 348 16.44 10.40 2.56
N VAL A 349 15.30 10.12 3.18
CA VAL A 349 15.00 8.83 3.81
C VAL A 349 15.19 7.67 2.82
N CYS A 350 14.63 7.78 1.61
CA CYS A 350 14.80 6.74 0.59
C CYS A 350 16.28 6.56 0.19
N GLN A 351 17.03 7.65 0.04
CA GLN A 351 18.46 7.58 -0.28
C GLN A 351 19.28 6.90 0.81
N VAL A 352 19.04 7.24 2.09
CA VAL A 352 19.75 6.60 3.21
C VAL A 352 19.45 5.11 3.27
N ILE A 353 18.19 4.70 3.08
CA ILE A 353 17.81 3.28 3.05
C ILE A 353 18.50 2.54 1.90
N ASP A 354 18.49 3.11 0.70
CA ASP A 354 19.08 2.53 -0.51
C ASP A 354 20.62 2.45 -0.42
N GLN A 355 21.26 3.30 0.39
CA GLN A 355 22.71 3.29 0.66
C GLN A 355 23.10 2.36 1.82
N SER A 356 22.18 2.09 2.74
CA SER A 356 22.49 1.40 4.00
C SER A 356 22.07 -0.07 4.02
N LEU A 357 21.18 -0.48 3.11
CA LEU A 357 20.67 -1.84 3.02
C LEU A 357 21.08 -2.48 1.70
N ASP A 358 21.52 -3.73 1.74
CA ASP A 358 21.88 -4.51 0.54
C ASP A 358 20.65 -4.90 -0.31
N ASP A 359 19.46 -4.94 0.32
CA ASP A 359 18.22 -5.23 -0.37
C ASP A 359 17.84 -4.09 -1.33
N HIS A 360 17.41 -4.47 -2.52
CA HIS A 360 17.06 -3.49 -3.54
C HIS A 360 15.60 -3.03 -3.44
N PHE A 361 15.36 -1.72 -3.48
CA PHE A 361 14.03 -1.10 -3.44
C PHE A 361 13.77 -0.19 -4.65
N GLY A 362 12.58 -0.31 -5.25
CA GLY A 362 12.10 0.57 -6.32
C GLY A 362 10.92 1.46 -5.90
N GLU A 363 10.25 1.10 -4.81
CA GLU A 363 9.23 1.91 -4.15
C GLU A 363 9.39 1.92 -2.63
N LEU A 364 8.99 3.02 -1.99
CA LEU A 364 8.89 3.15 -0.52
C LEU A 364 7.70 4.05 -0.18
N GLY A 365 6.98 3.73 0.90
CA GLY A 365 5.99 4.59 1.52
C GLY A 365 6.58 5.22 2.77
N VAL A 366 6.81 6.53 2.75
CA VAL A 366 7.35 7.28 3.90
C VAL A 366 6.20 7.98 4.62
N ASP A 367 6.05 7.67 5.90
CA ASP A 367 5.02 8.24 6.76
C ASP A 367 5.60 9.38 7.58
N LEU A 368 5.00 10.54 7.46
CA LEU A 368 5.41 11.77 8.11
C LEU A 368 4.30 12.28 9.00
N ALA A 369 4.65 12.73 10.20
CA ALA A 369 3.78 13.54 11.05
C ALA A 369 4.17 15.02 10.92
N LEU A 370 3.20 15.86 11.22
CA LEU A 370 3.39 17.29 11.44
C LEU A 370 2.83 17.62 12.83
N THR A 371 3.44 18.53 13.58
CA THR A 371 2.84 19.10 14.80
C THR A 371 2.13 20.42 14.48
N HIS A 372 1.29 20.91 15.39
CA HIS A 372 0.70 22.26 15.25
C HIS A 372 1.75 23.38 15.21
N SER A 373 2.94 23.15 15.78
CA SER A 373 4.09 24.08 15.69
C SER A 373 4.86 24.00 14.36
N GLY A 374 4.42 23.19 13.39
CA GLY A 374 5.07 23.07 12.09
C GLY A 374 6.27 22.11 12.05
N ARG A 375 6.55 21.37 13.14
CA ARG A 375 7.66 20.41 13.18
C ARG A 375 7.29 19.10 12.49
N ILE A 376 8.15 18.64 11.57
CA ILE A 376 7.98 17.40 10.83
C ILE A 376 8.66 16.26 11.57
N TYR A 377 8.03 15.08 11.59
CA TYR A 377 8.60 13.86 12.13
C TYR A 377 8.45 12.69 11.15
N ILE A 378 9.45 11.81 11.08
CA ILE A 378 9.38 10.55 10.34
C ILE A 378 8.80 9.48 11.28
N LEU A 379 7.63 8.93 10.92
CA LEU A 379 6.93 7.93 11.72
C LEU A 379 7.32 6.50 11.37
N GLU A 380 7.34 6.18 10.08
CA GLU A 380 7.57 4.83 9.56
C GLU A 380 7.98 4.87 8.09
N VAL A 381 8.72 3.85 7.65
CA VAL A 381 8.98 3.60 6.23
C VAL A 381 8.52 2.18 5.88
N ASN A 382 7.77 2.06 4.78
CA ASN A 382 7.19 0.81 4.32
C ASN A 382 7.72 0.44 2.94
N SER A 383 8.31 -0.75 2.79
CA SER A 383 8.78 -1.23 1.48
C SER A 383 7.71 -1.84 0.60
N LYS A 384 6.51 -2.11 1.10
CA LYS A 384 5.40 -2.60 0.26
C LYS A 384 4.13 -1.80 0.55
N PRO A 385 4.05 -0.52 0.14
CA PRO A 385 2.86 0.30 0.35
C PRO A 385 1.61 -0.36 -0.22
N SER A 386 0.45 -0.07 0.38
CA SER A 386 -0.85 -0.57 -0.11
C SER A 386 -1.12 -0.08 -1.54
N LYS A 387 -1.85 -0.90 -2.31
CA LYS A 387 -2.24 -0.63 -3.70
C LYS A 387 -3.77 -0.57 -3.89
N THR A 388 -4.53 -0.55 -2.81
CA THR A 388 -6.00 -0.56 -2.85
C THR A 388 -6.58 0.77 -3.34
N ASP A 389 -7.79 0.77 -3.89
CA ASP A 389 -8.38 1.98 -4.49
C ASP A 389 -8.68 3.08 -3.48
N HIS A 390 -8.97 2.70 -2.23
CA HIS A 390 -9.10 3.64 -1.10
C HIS A 390 -7.82 4.42 -0.78
N THR A 391 -6.68 4.08 -1.40
CA THR A 391 -5.42 4.83 -1.29
C THR A 391 -5.22 5.85 -2.43
N LEU A 392 -6.14 5.92 -3.39
CA LEU A 392 -6.10 6.88 -4.49
C LEU A 392 -7.10 8.01 -4.27
N LEU A 393 -6.71 9.22 -4.67
CA LEU A 393 -7.55 10.42 -4.66
C LEU A 393 -8.18 10.72 -6.04
N SER A 394 -8.17 9.77 -6.97
CA SER A 394 -8.52 10.01 -8.37
C SER A 394 -9.78 9.27 -8.80
N ASN A 395 -10.84 10.05 -9.06
CA ASN A 395 -12.13 9.65 -9.64
C ASN A 395 -12.15 9.58 -11.18
N ASN A 396 -11.01 9.59 -11.87
CA ASN A 396 -11.00 9.53 -13.34
C ASN A 396 -10.48 8.16 -13.80
N GLN A 397 -11.38 7.16 -13.72
CA GLN A 397 -11.21 5.81 -14.27
C GLN A 397 -11.43 5.76 -15.80
N GLU A 398 -11.00 6.79 -16.53
CA GLU A 398 -11.00 6.75 -17.99
C GLU A 398 -9.56 6.56 -18.48
N THR A 399 -9.20 5.29 -18.67
CA THR A 399 -8.22 4.77 -19.65
C THR A 399 -6.71 4.98 -19.47
N LYS A 400 -6.22 5.76 -18.49
CA LYS A 400 -4.76 6.07 -18.45
C LYS A 400 -3.92 5.45 -17.33
N GLY A 401 -4.46 4.56 -16.50
CA GLY A 401 -3.72 3.92 -15.39
C GLY A 401 -3.25 4.90 -14.30
N ARG A 402 -3.00 4.42 -13.08
CA ARG A 402 -2.54 5.31 -12.00
C ARG A 402 -1.08 5.76 -12.20
N PRO A 403 -0.68 6.99 -11.82
CA PRO A 403 0.70 7.46 -11.96
C PRO A 403 1.77 6.54 -11.36
N SER A 404 1.43 5.82 -10.29
CA SER A 404 2.36 4.87 -9.66
C SER A 404 2.61 3.60 -10.47
N VAL A 405 1.68 3.19 -11.34
CA VAL A 405 1.92 2.13 -12.33
C VAL A 405 2.86 2.65 -13.42
N HIS A 406 2.67 3.87 -13.90
CA HIS A 406 3.59 4.44 -14.89
C HIS A 406 5.03 4.55 -14.36
N ARG A 407 5.20 4.98 -13.10
CA ARG A 407 6.51 5.05 -12.45
C ARG A 407 7.14 3.68 -12.19
N LEU A 408 6.32 2.69 -11.86
CA LEU A 408 6.76 1.30 -11.74
C LEU A 408 7.37 0.82 -13.06
N LEU A 409 6.66 1.00 -14.17
CA LEU A 409 7.11 0.56 -15.50
C LEU A 409 8.33 1.35 -15.99
N ASP A 410 8.41 2.66 -15.70
CA ASP A 410 9.60 3.48 -15.97
C ASP A 410 10.85 2.90 -15.29
N TYR A 411 10.70 2.44 -14.05
CA TYR A 411 11.79 1.86 -13.29
C TYR A 411 12.18 0.47 -13.80
N CYS A 412 11.21 -0.38 -14.14
CA CYS A 412 11.48 -1.66 -14.76
C CYS A 412 12.27 -1.49 -16.08
N LEU A 413 11.88 -0.52 -16.90
CA LEU A 413 12.58 -0.18 -18.14
C LEU A 413 14.02 0.34 -17.87
N TYR A 414 14.21 1.16 -16.82
CA TYR A 414 15.54 1.58 -16.38
C TYR A 414 16.45 0.39 -16.06
N LEU A 415 15.95 -0.56 -15.24
CA LEU A 415 16.71 -1.75 -14.85
C LEU A 415 17.12 -2.61 -16.06
N ILE A 416 16.24 -2.72 -17.05
CA ILE A 416 16.46 -3.56 -18.25
C ILE A 416 17.45 -2.91 -19.23
N MET A 417 17.37 -1.59 -19.41
CA MET A 417 18.10 -0.89 -20.48
C MET A 417 19.44 -0.28 -20.04
N TYR A 418 19.57 0.15 -18.78
CA TYR A 418 20.68 1.04 -18.37
C TYR A 418 21.61 0.45 -17.30
N ASN A 419 21.30 -0.73 -16.77
CA ASN A 419 22.08 -1.34 -15.69
C ASN A 419 22.77 -2.65 -16.13
N LYS A 420 22.97 -2.82 -17.44
CA LYS A 420 23.75 -3.96 -17.99
C LYS A 420 25.24 -3.78 -17.76
#